data_AF-A0A9D1RGX6-F1
#
_entry.id   AF-A0A9D1RGX6-F1
#
_cell.length_a   1.000
_cell.length_b   1.000
_cell.length_c   1.000
_cell.angle_alpha   90.00
_cell.angle_beta   90.00
_cell.angle_gamma   90.00
#
_symmetry.space_group_name_H-M   'P 1'
#
loop_
_entity.id
_entity.type
_entity.pdbx_description
1 polymer ?
#
loop_
_entity_poly.entity_id
_entity_poly.type
_entity_poly.pdbx_seq_one_letter_code
_entity_poly.pdbx_strand_id
1 'polypeptide(L)'
;NVLPISEYSPETYIEAVNVCESAGMEVVIIDSISHCWDYLLEYHAGLMGNSFVNWAKVTPRQNAFIQRILQSRCHVICTMRTKQDYVLNERNGKMVPEKVGLKAVMRDGVDYEFTVVLDIDLKHHATASKDRTGLFMGRPEFTITPAIGESILRWCNSESRPDAVNGPGFQMSRTVEEQPKQYSNNNYQNHKYYGNDAYAQGRN
;
A
#
# COMPACT_ATOMS: atom_id res chain seq x y z
N ASN A 1 0.61 -15.71 18.41
CA ASN A 1 0.96 -16.72 17.38
C ASN A 1 1.79 -16.05 16.30
N VAL A 2 2.76 -16.77 15.73
CA VAL A 2 3.56 -16.28 14.59
C VAL A 2 3.43 -17.33 13.48
N LEU A 3 3.05 -16.90 12.28
CA LEU A 3 2.97 -17.75 11.10
C LEU A 3 4.15 -17.40 10.17
N PRO A 4 5.22 -18.21 10.14
CA PRO A 4 6.31 -17.97 9.21
C PRO A 4 5.86 -18.30 7.79
N ILE A 5 6.20 -17.43 6.83
CA ILE A 5 6.04 -17.69 5.40
C ILE A 5 7.43 -17.86 4.78
N SER A 6 7.58 -18.86 3.90
CA SER A 6 8.85 -19.16 3.21
C SER A 6 8.97 -18.47 1.85
N GLU A 7 7.86 -17.97 1.32
CA GLU A 7 7.78 -17.28 0.04
C GLU A 7 6.96 -16.01 0.18
N TYR A 8 7.30 -15.00 -0.62
CA TYR A 8 6.67 -13.68 -0.55
C TYR A 8 5.68 -13.44 -1.71
N SER A 9 5.11 -14.51 -2.29
CA SER A 9 4.11 -14.35 -3.33
C SER A 9 2.80 -13.77 -2.78
N PRO A 10 2.04 -12.95 -3.54
CA PRO A 10 0.72 -12.48 -3.12
C PRO A 10 -0.20 -13.59 -2.65
N GLU A 11 -0.16 -14.74 -3.31
CA GLU A 11 -0.95 -15.93 -3.02
C GLU A 11 -0.58 -16.52 -1.65
N THR A 12 0.70 -16.57 -1.30
CA THR A 12 1.16 -17.01 0.02
C THR A 12 0.64 -16.08 1.13
N TYR A 13 0.67 -14.76 0.91
CA TYR A 13 0.11 -13.81 1.88
C TYR A 13 -1.41 -13.96 2.01
N ILE A 14 -2.13 -14.11 0.91
CA ILE A 14 -3.58 -14.35 0.91
C ILE A 14 -3.92 -15.58 1.74
N GLU A 15 -3.19 -16.68 1.53
CA GLU A 15 -3.41 -17.92 2.27
C GLU A 15 -3.06 -17.76 3.75
N ALA A 16 -1.99 -17.05 4.08
CA ALA A 16 -1.64 -16.75 5.46
C ALA A 16 -2.76 -15.97 6.19
N VAL A 17 -3.40 -15.01 5.52
CA VAL A 17 -4.57 -14.29 6.08
C VAL A 17 -5.75 -15.26 6.26
N ASN A 18 -6.02 -16.15 5.30
CA ASN A 18 -7.08 -17.17 5.41
C ASN A 18 -6.86 -18.11 6.59
N VAL A 19 -5.63 -18.56 6.82
CA VAL A 19 -5.26 -19.42 7.94
C VAL A 19 -5.50 -18.71 9.27
N CYS A 20 -5.07 -17.45 9.38
CA CYS A 20 -5.30 -16.64 10.58
C CYS A 20 -6.79 -16.43 10.86
N GLU A 21 -7.59 -16.09 9.84
CA GLU A 21 -9.04 -15.96 9.98
C GLU A 21 -9.71 -17.27 10.39
N SER A 22 -9.33 -18.39 9.75
CA SER A 22 -9.89 -19.71 10.05
C SER A 22 -9.53 -20.19 11.46
N ALA A 23 -8.39 -19.74 11.98
CA ALA A 23 -7.99 -19.96 13.37
C ALA A 23 -8.69 -19.03 14.37
N GLY A 24 -9.60 -18.16 13.92
CA GLY A 24 -10.36 -17.25 14.76
C GLY A 24 -9.55 -16.05 15.27
N MET A 25 -8.45 -15.68 14.61
CA MET A 25 -7.71 -14.47 14.98
C MET A 25 -8.56 -13.23 14.68
N GLU A 26 -8.58 -12.27 15.60
CA GLU A 26 -9.31 -11.00 15.41
C GLU A 26 -8.42 -9.91 14.80
N VAL A 27 -7.10 -10.04 14.97
CA VAL A 27 -6.09 -9.09 14.48
C VAL A 27 -4.98 -9.85 13.77
N VAL A 28 -4.60 -9.39 12.58
CA VAL A 28 -3.48 -9.92 11.80
C VAL A 28 -2.48 -8.79 11.56
N ILE A 29 -1.23 -9.02 11.95
CA ILE A 29 -0.12 -8.10 11.65
C ILE A 29 0.72 -8.70 10.54
N ILE A 30 0.85 -7.99 9.43
CA ILE A 30 1.67 -8.37 8.28
C ILE A 30 2.92 -7.49 8.27
N ASP A 31 4.05 -8.06 8.69
CA ASP A 31 5.35 -7.39 8.71
C ASP A 31 6.33 -8.09 7.75
N SER A 32 6.55 -7.61 6.53
CA SER A 32 5.96 -6.42 5.88
C SER A 32 5.38 -6.77 4.51
N ILE A 33 4.49 -5.91 4.00
CA ILE A 33 3.91 -6.09 2.66
C ILE A 33 4.87 -5.67 1.54
N SER A 34 5.97 -4.97 1.87
CA SER A 34 6.99 -4.58 0.89
C SER A 34 7.69 -5.78 0.25
N HIS A 35 7.90 -6.87 0.98
CA HIS A 35 8.47 -8.09 0.39
C HIS A 35 7.56 -8.70 -0.69
N CYS A 36 6.24 -8.62 -0.51
CA CYS A 36 5.28 -9.04 -1.53
C CYS A 36 5.41 -8.21 -2.81
N TRP A 37 5.66 -6.91 -2.66
CA TRP A 37 5.88 -6.03 -3.80
C TRP A 37 7.21 -6.31 -4.49
N ASP A 38 8.29 -6.48 -3.73
CA ASP A 38 9.61 -6.84 -4.26
C ASP A 38 9.54 -8.16 -5.07
N TYR A 39 8.83 -9.18 -4.55
CA TYR A 39 8.57 -10.44 -5.28
C TYR A 39 7.86 -10.19 -6.62
N LEU A 40 6.86 -9.32 -6.66
CA LEU A 40 6.13 -9.02 -7.90
C LEU A 40 7.00 -8.25 -8.91
N LEU A 41 7.91 -7.41 -8.44
CA LEU A 41 8.89 -6.73 -9.29
C LEU A 41 9.90 -7.72 -9.88
N GLU A 42 10.38 -8.68 -9.09
CA GLU A 42 11.25 -9.76 -9.57
C GLU A 42 10.53 -10.65 -10.60
N TYR A 43 9.29 -11.04 -10.30
CA TYR A 43 8.44 -11.76 -11.24
C TYR A 43 8.27 -10.98 -12.55
N HIS A 44 7.99 -9.68 -12.47
CA HIS A 44 7.90 -8.81 -13.65
C HIS A 44 9.19 -8.79 -14.46
N ALA A 45 10.35 -8.64 -13.79
CA ALA A 45 11.66 -8.58 -14.44
C ALA A 45 12.04 -9.89 -15.15
N GLY A 46 11.55 -11.03 -14.66
CA GLY A 46 11.75 -12.34 -15.30
C GLY A 46 10.88 -12.59 -16.54
N LEU A 47 9.90 -11.74 -16.83
CA LEU A 47 9.01 -11.91 -17.98
C LEU A 47 9.63 -11.38 -19.27
N MET A 48 9.63 -12.20 -20.32
CA MET A 48 10.05 -11.77 -21.66
C MET A 48 8.97 -10.91 -22.34
N GLY A 49 9.40 -9.97 -23.18
CA GLY A 49 8.51 -9.14 -24.00
C GLY A 49 8.35 -7.71 -23.48
N ASN A 50 7.26 -7.06 -23.89
CA ASN A 50 7.02 -5.66 -23.56
C ASN A 50 6.56 -5.46 -22.11
N SER A 51 7.19 -4.53 -21.40
CA SER A 51 6.89 -4.17 -20.00
C SER A 51 5.40 -3.85 -19.76
N PHE A 52 4.75 -3.09 -20.64
CA PHE A 52 3.33 -2.75 -20.52
C PHE A 52 2.43 -4.00 -20.52
N VAL A 53 2.73 -4.97 -21.38
CA VAL A 53 1.99 -6.24 -21.45
C VAL A 53 2.28 -7.10 -20.21
N ASN A 54 3.50 -7.07 -19.69
CA ASN A 54 3.89 -7.81 -18.49
C ASN A 54 3.14 -7.32 -17.24
N TRP A 55 2.85 -6.02 -17.13
CA TRP A 55 2.02 -5.49 -16.04
C TRP A 55 0.62 -6.11 -15.99
N ALA A 56 0.03 -6.49 -17.13
CA ALA A 56 -1.25 -7.20 -17.15
C ALA A 56 -1.22 -8.55 -16.42
N LYS A 57 -0.03 -9.14 -16.20
CA LYS A 57 0.16 -10.37 -15.40
C LYS A 57 0.42 -10.09 -13.92
N VAL A 58 0.98 -8.92 -13.59
CA VAL A 58 1.39 -8.53 -12.23
C VAL A 58 0.24 -7.84 -11.49
N THR A 59 -0.43 -6.89 -12.14
CA THR A 59 -1.47 -6.06 -11.55
C THR A 59 -2.63 -6.89 -10.95
N PRO A 60 -3.15 -7.94 -11.60
CA PRO A 60 -4.22 -8.74 -11.00
C PRO A 60 -3.82 -9.41 -9.68
N ARG A 61 -2.57 -9.89 -9.57
CA ARG A 61 -2.05 -10.55 -8.36
C ARG A 61 -1.89 -9.56 -7.21
N GLN A 62 -1.33 -8.38 -7.49
CA GLN A 62 -1.25 -7.28 -6.52
C GLN A 62 -2.64 -6.86 -6.04
N ASN A 63 -3.60 -6.69 -6.97
CA ASN A 63 -4.96 -6.30 -6.64
C ASN A 63 -5.65 -7.35 -5.79
N ALA A 64 -5.50 -8.64 -6.10
CA ALA A 64 -6.06 -9.73 -5.32
C ALA A 64 -5.56 -9.70 -3.86
N PHE A 65 -4.26 -9.45 -3.66
CA PHE A 65 -3.69 -9.34 -2.32
C PHE A 65 -4.23 -8.14 -1.53
N ILE A 66 -4.27 -6.95 -2.14
CA ILE A 66 -4.85 -5.76 -1.49
C ILE A 66 -6.34 -5.98 -1.19
N GLN A 67 -7.10 -6.51 -2.14
CA GLN A 67 -8.53 -6.81 -1.92
C GLN A 67 -8.73 -7.81 -0.79
N ARG A 68 -7.85 -8.81 -0.66
CA ARG A 68 -7.93 -9.76 0.45
C ARG A 68 -7.74 -9.11 1.81
N ILE A 69 -6.81 -8.15 1.92
CA ILE A 69 -6.62 -7.34 3.13
C ILE A 69 -7.89 -6.53 3.43
N LEU A 70 -8.43 -5.85 2.43
CA LEU A 70 -9.59 -4.96 2.59
C LEU A 70 -10.89 -5.70 2.93
N GLN A 71 -11.05 -6.93 2.44
CA GLN A 71 -12.22 -7.78 2.70
C GLN A 71 -12.06 -8.68 3.92
N SER A 72 -10.92 -8.57 4.62
CA SER A 72 -10.65 -9.35 5.82
C SER A 72 -11.66 -9.05 6.92
N ARG A 73 -12.09 -10.10 7.62
CA ARG A 73 -12.92 -9.94 8.84
C ARG A 73 -12.08 -9.57 10.05
N CYS A 74 -10.76 -9.80 9.99
CA CYS A 74 -9.83 -9.35 11.01
C CYS A 74 -9.50 -7.86 10.84
N HIS A 75 -9.06 -7.23 11.92
CA HIS A 75 -8.27 -6.01 11.81
C HIS A 75 -6.89 -6.35 11.25
N VAL A 76 -6.54 -5.79 10.09
CA VAL A 76 -5.23 -6.02 9.46
C VAL A 76 -4.33 -4.80 9.64
N ILE A 77 -3.15 -5.01 10.22
CA ILE A 77 -2.10 -4.00 10.37
C ILE A 77 -0.96 -4.41 9.46
N CYS A 78 -0.63 -3.58 8.48
CA CYS A 78 0.48 -3.81 7.56
C CYS A 78 1.63 -2.86 7.88
N THR A 79 2.86 -3.37 7.87
CA THR A 79 4.05 -2.50 7.84
C THR A 79 4.56 -2.40 6.41
N MET A 80 5.16 -1.25 6.09
CA MET A 80 5.75 -0.97 4.80
C MET A 80 7.15 -0.40 5.02
N ARG A 81 8.13 -0.90 4.28
CA ARG A 81 9.45 -0.27 4.24
C ARG A 81 9.35 1.02 3.46
N THR A 82 10.22 1.98 3.77
CA THR A 82 10.35 3.22 3.01
C THR A 82 11.75 3.33 2.43
N LYS A 83 11.87 3.72 1.16
CA LYS A 83 13.15 4.16 0.63
C LYS A 83 13.43 5.58 1.13
N GLN A 84 14.68 5.82 1.48
CA GLN A 84 15.14 7.15 1.85
C GLN A 84 15.46 7.89 0.55
N ASP A 85 14.58 8.81 0.16
CA ASP A 85 14.85 9.70 -0.95
C ASP A 85 15.58 10.94 -0.44
N TYR A 86 16.64 11.32 -1.15
CA TYR A 86 17.43 12.51 -0.88
C TYR A 86 17.35 13.42 -2.10
N VAL A 87 16.99 14.68 -1.89
CA VAL A 87 17.18 15.75 -2.89
C VAL A 87 18.41 16.51 -2.51
N LEU A 88 19.16 16.96 -3.50
CA LEU A 88 20.21 17.94 -3.27
C LEU A 88 19.55 19.32 -3.26
N ASN A 89 19.48 19.94 -2.09
CA ASN A 89 19.05 21.33 -1.95
C ASN A 89 20.26 22.26 -1.88
N GLU A 90 20.19 23.39 -2.58
CA GLU A 90 21.24 24.41 -2.50
C GLU A 90 21.09 25.20 -1.20
N ARG A 91 22.10 25.13 -0.32
CA ARG A 91 22.23 26.00 0.85
C ARG A 91 23.57 26.72 0.78
N ASN A 92 23.54 28.05 0.69
CA ASN A 92 24.72 28.91 0.63
C ASN A 92 25.71 28.52 -0.50
N GLY A 93 25.20 28.24 -1.70
CA GLY A 93 26.04 27.86 -2.85
C GLY A 93 26.64 26.46 -2.81
N LYS A 94 26.26 25.63 -1.81
CA LYS A 94 26.63 24.22 -1.73
C LYS A 94 25.38 23.34 -1.85
N MET A 95 25.49 22.28 -2.65
CA MET A 95 24.48 21.23 -2.73
C MET A 95 24.56 20.38 -1.46
N VAL A 96 23.49 20.41 -0.66
CA VAL A 96 23.35 19.64 0.57
C VAL A 96 22.25 18.59 0.35
N PRO A 97 22.53 17.29 0.52
CA PRO A 97 21.50 16.27 0.49
C PRO A 97 20.52 16.50 1.65
N GLU A 98 19.28 16.82 1.31
CA GLU A 98 18.14 16.95 2.19
C GLU A 98 17.22 15.74 1.96
N LYS A 99 16.84 15.08 3.04
CA LYS A 99 15.95 13.92 2.97
C LYS A 99 14.54 14.42 2.60
N VAL A 100 14.08 14.13 1.39
CA VAL A 100 12.73 14.48 0.94
C VAL A 100 11.85 13.25 0.96
N GLY A 101 10.98 13.19 1.95
CA GLY A 101 9.93 12.19 1.99
C GLY A 101 10.45 10.76 2.19
N LEU A 102 9.56 9.95 2.75
CA LEU A 102 9.75 8.52 2.86
C LEU A 102 8.79 7.90 1.85
N LYS A 103 9.26 7.55 0.64
CA LYS A 103 8.39 6.84 -0.30
C LYS A 103 8.30 5.38 0.13
N ALA A 104 7.08 4.91 0.38
CA ALA A 104 6.84 3.49 0.67
C ALA A 104 7.34 2.61 -0.49
N VAL A 105 8.00 1.50 -0.15
CA VAL A 105 8.37 0.45 -1.10
C VAL A 105 7.13 -0.37 -1.39
N MET A 106 6.31 0.16 -2.30
CA MET A 106 5.05 -0.42 -2.76
C MET A 106 4.63 0.19 -4.09
N ARG A 107 3.59 -0.39 -4.70
CA ARG A 107 2.84 0.26 -5.77
C ARG A 107 2.28 1.60 -5.31
N ASP A 108 2.45 2.63 -6.14
CA ASP A 108 1.93 3.96 -5.90
C ASP A 108 0.42 3.92 -5.62
N GLY A 109 0.00 4.61 -4.55
CA GLY A 109 -1.39 4.76 -4.13
C GLY A 109 -1.94 3.67 -3.22
N VAL A 110 -1.15 2.63 -2.86
CA VAL A 110 -1.60 1.59 -1.91
C VAL A 110 -1.92 2.15 -0.53
N ASP A 111 -1.26 3.21 -0.10
CA ASP A 111 -1.56 3.97 1.11
C ASP A 111 -3.01 4.50 1.14
N TYR A 112 -3.56 4.86 -0.03
CA TYR A 112 -4.97 5.26 -0.17
C TYR A 112 -5.98 4.13 0.00
N GLU A 113 -5.55 2.88 0.17
CA GLU A 113 -6.44 1.76 0.46
C GLU A 113 -6.71 1.62 1.98
N PHE A 114 -5.76 2.00 2.84
CA PHE A 114 -5.85 1.78 4.29
C PHE A 114 -6.70 2.82 5.03
N THR A 115 -7.34 2.44 6.14
CA THR A 115 -8.14 3.38 6.95
C THR A 115 -7.29 4.45 7.62
N VAL A 116 -6.14 4.05 8.16
CA VAL A 116 -5.15 4.92 8.81
C VAL A 116 -3.77 4.54 8.27
N VAL A 117 -2.96 5.54 7.95
CA VAL A 117 -1.55 5.38 7.57
C VAL A 117 -0.73 6.27 8.48
N LEU A 118 0.25 5.66 9.16
CA LEU A 118 1.16 6.33 10.07
C LEU A 118 2.58 6.28 9.49
N ASP A 119 3.16 7.44 9.28
CA ASP A 119 4.57 7.58 8.91
C ASP A 119 5.38 7.64 10.20
N ILE A 120 6.31 6.69 10.35
CA ILE A 120 7.16 6.57 11.55
C ILE A 120 8.57 7.07 11.22
N ASP A 121 9.04 8.05 12.00
CA ASP A 121 10.37 8.62 11.83
C ASP A 121 11.47 7.81 12.54
N LEU A 122 12.72 8.27 12.43
CA LEU A 122 13.88 7.62 13.04
C LEU A 122 13.91 7.70 14.58
N LYS A 123 13.08 8.56 15.19
CA LYS A 123 12.93 8.70 16.64
C LYS A 123 11.72 7.92 17.16
N HIS A 124 11.09 7.09 16.32
CA HIS A 124 9.89 6.34 16.63
C HIS A 124 8.66 7.22 16.92
N HIS A 125 8.62 8.42 16.35
CA HIS A 125 7.46 9.28 16.35
C HIS A 125 6.62 9.00 15.10
N ALA A 126 5.32 8.82 15.29
CA ALA A 126 4.34 8.61 14.26
C ALA A 126 3.61 9.91 13.93
N THR A 127 3.41 10.15 12.64
CA THR A 127 2.51 11.19 12.12
C THR A 127 1.53 10.54 11.16
N ALA A 128 0.25 10.93 11.20
CA ALA A 128 -0.72 10.39 10.26
C ALA A 128 -0.62 11.10 8.90
N SER A 129 -0.33 10.35 7.85
CA SER A 129 -0.38 10.80 6.45
C SER A 129 -1.75 10.54 5.80
N LYS A 130 -2.50 9.59 6.37
CA LYS A 130 -3.92 9.35 6.05
C LYS A 130 -4.68 8.88 7.28
N ASP A 131 -5.91 9.35 7.45
CA ASP A 131 -6.75 8.96 8.58
C ASP A 131 -8.24 9.22 8.26
N ARG A 132 -9.02 8.14 8.13
CA ARG A 132 -10.49 8.20 7.98
C ARG A 132 -11.23 8.19 9.31
N THR A 133 -10.54 8.03 10.44
CA THR A 133 -11.13 7.96 11.78
C THR A 133 -11.19 9.33 12.46
N GLY A 134 -10.39 10.30 11.99
CA GLY A 134 -10.27 11.63 12.59
C GLY A 134 -9.55 11.64 13.95
N LEU A 135 -8.88 10.53 14.28
CA LEU A 135 -8.21 10.36 15.57
C LEU A 135 -6.81 10.96 15.58
N PHE A 136 -6.16 11.09 14.42
CA PHE A 136 -4.73 11.35 14.30
C PHE A 136 -4.39 12.48 13.31
N MET A 137 -5.19 12.70 12.28
CA MET A 137 -4.91 13.74 11.27
C MET A 137 -4.78 15.13 11.89
N GLY A 138 -3.74 15.86 11.50
CA GLY A 138 -3.48 17.22 11.99
C GLY A 138 -3.07 17.31 13.47
N ARG A 139 -2.82 16.18 14.14
CA ARG A 139 -2.30 16.17 15.52
C ARG A 139 -0.77 16.17 15.53
N PRO A 140 -0.14 16.60 16.64
CA PRO A 140 1.30 16.49 16.81
C PRO A 140 1.78 15.04 16.68
N GLU A 141 3.05 14.89 16.30
CA GLU A 141 3.72 13.59 16.28
C GLU A 141 3.65 12.90 17.66
N PHE A 142 3.54 11.57 17.68
CA PHE A 142 3.34 10.81 18.90
C PHE A 142 4.07 9.47 18.89
N THR A 143 4.45 8.96 20.06
CA THR A 143 4.93 7.58 20.17
C THR A 143 3.75 6.61 20.16
N ILE A 144 3.83 5.56 19.35
CA ILE A 144 2.80 4.50 19.33
C ILE A 144 2.83 3.75 20.67
N THR A 145 1.70 3.74 21.36
CA THR A 145 1.51 3.07 22.66
C THR A 145 0.24 2.20 22.61
N PRO A 146 0.02 1.28 23.58
CA PRO A 146 -1.21 0.49 23.65
C PRO A 146 -2.50 1.34 23.63
N ALA A 147 -2.47 2.54 24.21
CA ALA A 147 -3.60 3.46 24.21
C ALA A 147 -4.05 3.91 22.80
N ILE A 148 -3.13 3.90 21.83
CA ILE A 148 -3.46 4.16 20.42
C ILE A 148 -4.31 3.01 19.87
N GLY A 149 -3.93 1.76 20.12
CA GLY A 149 -4.70 0.58 19.75
C GLY A 149 -6.08 0.56 20.38
N GLU A 150 -6.18 0.89 21.67
CA GLU A 150 -7.48 1.05 22.36
C GLU A 150 -8.35 2.13 21.72
N SER A 151 -7.75 3.24 21.29
CA SER A 151 -8.49 4.33 20.65
C SER A 151 -9.01 3.94 19.26
N ILE A 152 -8.21 3.20 18.49
CA ILE A 152 -8.64 2.62 17.21
C ILE A 152 -9.77 1.62 17.46
N LEU A 153 -9.64 0.73 18.44
CA LEU A 153 -10.67 -0.25 18.77
C LEU A 153 -11.98 0.42 19.21
N ARG A 154 -11.90 1.48 20.03
CA ARG A 154 -13.07 2.28 20.41
C ARG A 154 -13.77 2.90 19.20
N TRP A 155 -13.00 3.45 18.25
CA TRP A 155 -13.57 3.98 17.01
C TRP A 155 -14.17 2.88 16.13
N CYS A 156 -13.54 1.70 16.09
CA CYS A 156 -14.15 0.55 15.46
C CYS A 156 -15.49 0.25 16.15
N ASN A 157 -15.59 0.25 17.46
CA ASN A 157 -16.86 -0.12 18.10
C ASN A 157 -17.89 1.02 18.21
N SER A 158 -17.64 2.21 17.65
CA SER A 158 -18.59 3.33 17.71
C SER A 158 -19.63 3.30 16.58
N GLU A 159 -20.82 3.83 16.86
CA GLU A 159 -21.92 3.95 15.88
C GLU A 159 -21.65 4.97 14.76
N SER A 160 -20.61 5.79 14.92
CA SER A 160 -20.21 6.86 14.01
C SER A 160 -19.35 6.38 12.82
N ARG A 161 -19.33 5.09 12.49
CA ARG A 161 -18.65 4.58 11.29
C ARG A 161 -19.32 5.17 10.04
N PRO A 162 -18.58 5.88 9.16
CA PRO A 162 -19.18 6.49 7.97
C PRO A 162 -19.86 5.51 7.01
N ASP A 163 -19.60 4.20 7.06
CA ASP A 163 -20.36 3.21 6.27
C ASP A 163 -20.46 1.87 7.02
N ALA A 164 -21.55 1.69 7.75
CA ALA A 164 -22.12 0.38 7.99
C ALA A 164 -23.52 0.40 7.40
N VAL A 165 -23.68 -0.05 6.16
CA VAL A 165 -25.01 -0.30 5.57
C VAL A 165 -25.61 -1.50 6.29
N ASN A 166 -26.14 -1.26 7.49
CA ASN A 166 -27.08 -2.13 8.19
C ASN A 166 -28.48 -1.58 7.92
N GLY A 167 -28.99 -1.82 6.71
CA GLY A 167 -30.37 -1.55 6.34
C GLY A 167 -30.95 -2.77 5.62
N PRO A 168 -32.06 -3.37 6.09
CA PRO A 168 -32.74 -4.42 5.35
C PRO A 168 -33.41 -3.79 4.12
N GLY A 169 -32.72 -3.75 2.98
CA GLY A 169 -33.28 -3.13 1.77
C GLY A 169 -32.37 -2.97 0.55
N PHE A 170 -31.14 -3.50 0.53
CA PHE A 170 -30.31 -3.39 -0.67
C PHE A 170 -30.70 -4.47 -1.70
N GLN A 171 -31.56 -4.12 -2.66
CA GLN A 171 -31.77 -4.90 -3.87
C GLN A 171 -30.67 -4.59 -4.89
N MET A 172 -29.91 -5.61 -5.29
CA MET A 172 -29.01 -5.55 -6.44
C MET A 172 -29.80 -5.15 -7.69
N SER A 173 -29.56 -3.94 -8.20
CA SER A 173 -30.05 -3.57 -9.53
C SER A 173 -29.33 -4.42 -10.59
N ARG A 174 -30.11 -4.99 -11.50
CA ARG A 174 -29.63 -5.85 -12.58
C ARG A 174 -28.67 -5.08 -13.50
N THR A 175 -27.71 -5.83 -14.03
CA THR A 175 -26.82 -5.42 -15.13
C THR A 175 -27.61 -4.83 -16.29
N VAL A 176 -27.26 -3.61 -16.69
CA VAL A 176 -27.65 -3.04 -17.98
C VAL A 176 -26.45 -3.20 -18.91
N GLU A 177 -26.68 -3.90 -20.03
CA GLU A 177 -25.74 -4.06 -21.14
C GLU A 177 -25.36 -2.72 -21.79
N GLU A 178 -24.23 -2.76 -22.50
CA GLU A 178 -23.32 -1.70 -22.92
C GLU A 178 -23.86 -0.56 -23.80
N GLN A 179 -23.18 0.60 -23.73
CA GLN A 179 -22.90 1.43 -24.90
C GLN A 179 -21.44 1.94 -24.91
N PRO A 180 -20.75 1.94 -26.06
CA PRO A 180 -19.32 2.26 -26.13
C PRO A 180 -19.08 3.77 -26.04
N LYS A 181 -18.33 4.21 -25.03
CA LYS A 181 -17.83 5.59 -24.97
C LYS A 181 -16.47 5.68 -25.67
N GLN A 182 -16.44 6.41 -26.78
CA GLN A 182 -15.22 6.86 -27.43
C GLN A 182 -14.39 7.70 -26.45
N TYR A 183 -13.19 7.24 -26.12
CA TYR A 183 -12.22 8.07 -25.41
C TYR A 183 -11.46 8.91 -26.44
N SER A 184 -11.76 10.21 -26.45
CA SER A 184 -10.92 11.21 -27.10
C SER A 184 -9.58 11.30 -26.37
N ASN A 185 -8.49 11.09 -27.10
CA ASN A 185 -7.12 11.45 -26.73
C ASN A 185 -7.08 12.85 -26.15
N ASN A 186 -6.60 13.00 -24.91
CA ASN A 186 -5.75 14.10 -24.47
C ASN A 186 -5.30 13.87 -23.02
N ASN A 187 -4.07 13.38 -22.86
CA ASN A 187 -3.01 14.07 -22.11
C ASN A 187 -1.81 13.13 -21.91
N TYR A 188 -1.01 13.04 -22.97
CA TYR A 188 0.43 12.92 -22.79
C TYR A 188 0.92 14.25 -22.22
N GLN A 189 1.51 14.23 -21.02
CA GLN A 189 2.60 15.10 -20.56
C GLN A 189 2.91 14.71 -19.11
N ASN A 190 3.74 13.69 -18.94
CA ASN A 190 4.72 13.58 -17.85
C ASN A 190 5.68 12.44 -18.20
N HIS A 191 6.39 12.63 -19.31
CA HIS A 191 7.61 11.88 -19.66
C HIS A 191 8.80 12.80 -19.43
N LYS A 192 9.23 12.91 -18.16
CA LYS A 192 10.59 13.33 -17.78
C LYS A 192 10.84 12.78 -16.37
N TYR A 193 11.41 11.59 -16.28
CA TYR A 193 12.31 11.10 -15.20
C TYR A 193 12.63 9.61 -15.44
N TYR A 194 13.07 9.28 -16.65
CA TYR A 194 13.89 8.10 -16.90
C TYR A 194 14.95 8.50 -17.92
N GLY A 195 16.13 8.80 -17.41
CA GLY A 195 17.39 8.96 -18.12
C GLY A 195 18.49 8.75 -17.07
N ASN A 196 19.58 8.03 -17.28
CA ASN A 196 20.13 7.43 -18.49
C ASN A 196 20.94 6.20 -18.10
N ASP A 197 21.11 5.34 -19.12
CA ASP A 197 22.21 4.43 -19.38
C ASP A 197 23.49 4.62 -18.55
N ALA A 198 23.92 3.54 -17.87
CA ALA A 198 25.31 3.37 -17.45
C ALA A 198 25.68 1.91 -17.16
N TYR A 199 25.27 0.92 -17.97
CA TYR A 199 25.88 -0.42 -17.91
C TYR A 199 25.86 -1.13 -19.26
N ALA A 200 26.72 -0.69 -20.19
CA ALA A 200 27.24 -1.54 -21.27
C ALA A 200 28.37 -0.79 -22.00
N GLN A 201 29.62 -1.12 -21.69
CA GLN A 201 30.71 -1.36 -22.66
C GLN A 201 32.05 -1.50 -21.94
N GLY A 202 32.63 -2.69 -22.07
CA GLY A 202 33.92 -3.02 -21.47
C GLY A 202 34.28 -4.49 -21.68
N ARG A 203 34.16 -5.00 -22.91
CA ARG A 203 34.90 -6.18 -23.39
C ARG A 203 35.21 -6.03 -24.87
N ASN A 204 36.49 -6.28 -25.14
CA ASN A 204 37.26 -6.28 -26.40
C ASN A 204 37.67 -4.90 -26.92
#